data_AF-A0A553APQ0-F1
#
_entry.id   AF-A0A553APQ0-F1
#
_cell.length_a   1.000
_cell.length_b   1.000
_cell.length_c   1.000
_cell.angle_alpha   90.00
_cell.angle_beta   90.00
_cell.angle_gamma   90.00
#
_symmetry.space_group_name_H-M   'P 1'
#
loop_
_entity.id
_entity.type
_entity.pdbx_description
1 polymer ?
#
loop_
_entity_poly.entity_id
_entity_poly.type
_entity_poly.pdbx_seq_one_letter_code
_entity_poly.pdbx_strand_id
1 'polypeptide(L)'
;MDQTNTPAQTPANTPVQTFRDGRLKAVLWENQGADGPYHTVTLARTYEDKEGRLQDSNSFSRSELLRIAELAREAHSAMRDLGRERGEEREAPAPQQGNTRKEGRYR
;
A
#
# COMPACT_ATOMS: atom_id res chain seq x y z
N MET A 1 22.97 25.76 17.09
CA MET A 1 22.97 24.72 16.04
C MET A 1 21.90 23.73 16.42
N ASP A 2 20.64 24.00 16.05
CA ASP A 2 19.55 23.05 16.25
C ASP A 2 19.00 22.71 14.87
N GLN A 3 19.33 21.51 14.40
CA GLN A 3 18.81 20.95 13.17
C GLN A 3 17.39 20.44 13.46
N THR A 4 16.38 21.21 13.09
CA THR A 4 15.00 20.73 13.01
C THR A 4 14.88 19.82 11.78
N ASN A 5 15.08 18.52 12.02
CA ASN A 5 14.86 17.48 11.01
C ASN A 5 13.38 17.49 10.60
N THR A 6 13.07 18.20 9.53
CA THR A 6 11.76 18.21 8.88
C THR A 6 11.78 17.08 7.86
N PRO A 7 11.05 15.97 8.05
CA PRO A 7 11.03 14.92 7.04
C PRO A 7 10.37 15.49 5.77
N ALA A 8 11.13 15.44 4.68
CA ALA A 8 10.72 15.91 3.37
C ALA A 8 9.38 15.29 2.96
N GLN A 9 8.43 16.14 2.57
CA GLN A 9 7.16 15.74 2.00
C GLN A 9 7.42 15.04 0.66
N THR A 10 7.38 13.72 0.68
CA THR A 10 7.36 12.84 -0.49
C THR A 10 6.00 13.05 -1.19
N PRO A 11 5.91 13.00 -2.54
CA PRO A 11 4.64 13.18 -3.27
C PRO A 11 3.51 12.39 -2.61
N ALA A 12 2.33 12.99 -2.54
CA ALA A 12 1.19 12.49 -1.77
C ALA A 12 0.81 11.07 -2.18
N ASN A 13 1.35 10.09 -1.46
CA ASN A 13 0.97 8.69 -1.59
C ASN A 13 -0.51 8.62 -1.25
N THR A 14 -1.32 8.06 -2.15
CA THR A 14 -2.76 7.91 -1.88
C THR A 14 -2.94 6.63 -1.07
N PRO A 15 -3.71 6.66 0.02
CA PRO A 15 -4.00 5.44 0.76
C PRO A 15 -4.85 4.52 -0.13
N VAL A 16 -4.35 3.30 -0.36
CA VAL A 16 -5.05 2.26 -1.12
C VAL A 16 -6.26 1.78 -0.34
N GLN A 17 -6.06 1.55 0.96
CA GLN A 17 -7.11 1.06 1.85
C GLN A 17 -6.83 1.49 3.29
N THR A 18 -7.87 1.67 4.09
CA THR A 18 -7.75 1.95 5.53
C THR A 18 -8.68 1.05 6.31
N PHE A 19 -8.13 0.24 7.20
CA PHE A 19 -8.86 -0.58 8.17
C PHE A 19 -8.97 0.17 9.48
N ARG A 20 -10.11 0.06 10.17
CA ARG A 20 -10.37 0.78 11.43
C ARG A 20 -11.02 -0.12 12.47
N ASP A 21 -10.54 0.01 13.70
CA ASP A 21 -11.19 -0.52 14.91
C ASP A 21 -11.27 0.62 15.94
N GLY A 22 -12.40 1.32 15.95
CA GLY A 22 -12.61 2.51 16.76
C GLY A 22 -11.57 3.60 16.46
N ARG A 23 -10.71 3.88 17.46
CA ARG A 23 -9.62 4.86 17.36
C ARG A 23 -8.36 4.29 16.70
N LEU A 24 -8.27 2.99 16.51
CA LEU A 24 -7.13 2.34 15.87
C LEU A 24 -7.35 2.25 14.37
N LYS A 25 -6.27 2.34 13.60
CA LYS A 25 -6.30 2.19 12.15
C LYS A 25 -5.03 1.54 11.60
N ALA A 26 -5.18 0.81 10.51
CA ALA A 26 -4.10 0.41 9.63
C ALA A 26 -4.33 1.05 8.26
N VAL A 27 -3.39 1.86 7.78
CA VAL A 27 -3.46 2.54 6.49
C VAL A 27 -2.47 1.88 5.54
N LEU A 28 -2.97 1.31 4.46
CA LEU A 28 -2.17 0.73 3.37
C LEU A 28 -1.89 1.81 2.33
N TRP A 29 -0.63 1.98 1.96
CA TRP A 29 -0.17 2.97 0.99
C TRP A 29 0.48 2.27 -0.20
N GLU A 30 0.26 2.81 -1.40
CA GLU A 30 1.07 2.51 -2.58
C GLU A 30 2.11 3.62 -2.71
N ASN A 31 3.37 3.22 -2.86
CA ASN A 31 4.50 4.12 -3.02
C ASN A 31 5.18 3.81 -4.34
N GLN A 32 5.74 4.82 -4.98
CA GLN A 32 6.53 4.65 -6.20
C GLN A 32 8.02 4.48 -5.88
N GLY A 33 8.65 3.46 -6.43
CA GLY A 33 10.08 3.17 -6.29
C GLY A 33 10.76 2.97 -7.65
N ALA A 34 12.09 2.93 -7.66
CA ALA A 34 12.89 2.74 -8.89
C ALA A 34 12.57 1.41 -9.59
N ASP A 35 12.29 0.35 -8.84
CA ASP A 35 11.96 -1.00 -9.34
C ASP A 35 10.44 -1.22 -9.53
N GLY A 36 9.66 -0.14 -9.39
CA GLY A 36 8.20 -0.13 -9.48
C GLY A 36 7.50 0.14 -8.14
N PRO A 37 6.15 0.18 -8.13
CA PRO A 37 5.39 0.43 -6.93
C PRO A 37 5.54 -0.66 -5.89
N TYR A 38 5.53 -0.24 -4.62
CA TYR A 38 5.59 -1.10 -3.45
C TYR A 38 4.61 -0.59 -2.38
N HIS A 39 4.15 -1.52 -1.54
CA HIS A 39 3.13 -1.23 -0.55
C HIS A 39 3.71 -1.14 0.87
N THR A 40 3.21 -0.19 1.65
CA THR A 40 3.57 -0.04 3.08
C THR A 40 2.33 0.11 3.94
N VAL A 41 2.43 -0.21 5.23
CA VAL A 41 1.30 -0.09 6.18
C VAL A 41 1.71 0.81 7.35
N THR A 42 0.87 1.79 7.67
CA THR A 42 0.98 2.62 8.88
C THR A 42 -0.09 2.23 9.88
N LEU A 43 0.33 1.78 11.06
CA LEU A 43 -0.55 1.55 12.21
C LEU A 43 -0.59 2.79 13.09
N ALA A 44 -1.78 3.24 13.47
CA ALA A 44 -1.94 4.42 14.30
C ALA A 44 -3.17 4.35 15.19
N ARG A 45 -3.12 5.09 16.29
CA ARG A 45 -4.27 5.43 17.14
C ARG A 45 -4.56 6.92 17.00
N THR A 46 -5.78 7.26 16.59
CA THR A 46 -6.24 8.65 16.54
C THR A 46 -6.79 9.08 17.90
N TYR A 47 -6.38 10.25 18.37
CA TYR A 47 -6.87 10.90 19.59
C TYR A 47 -7.03 12.40 19.37
N GLU A 48 -7.74 13.07 20.27
CA GLU A 48 -7.90 14.52 20.24
C GLU A 48 -6.90 15.16 21.19
N ASP A 49 -6.15 16.16 20.73
CA ASP A 49 -5.23 16.94 21.55
C ASP A 49 -5.98 17.97 22.42
N LYS A 50 -5.25 18.71 23.26
CA LYS A 50 -5.84 19.72 24.16
C LYS A 50 -6.51 20.88 23.43
N GLU A 51 -6.22 21.06 22.14
CA GLU A 51 -6.76 22.12 21.29
C GLU A 51 -7.93 21.62 20.43
N GLY A 52 -8.40 20.39 20.64
CA GLY A 52 -9.50 19.80 19.89
C GLY A 52 -9.09 19.24 18.53
N ARG A 53 -7.78 19.13 18.23
CA ARG A 53 -7.31 18.62 16.93
C ARG A 53 -7.07 17.12 16.99
N LEU A 54 -7.49 16.42 15.94
CA LEU A 54 -7.20 15.01 15.79
C LEU A 54 -5.72 14.81 15.46
N GLN A 55 -5.08 13.94 16.22
CA GLN A 55 -3.67 13.56 16.09
C GLN A 55 -3.54 12.04 16.09
N ASP A 56 -2.47 11.55 15.50
CA ASP A 56 -2.15 10.13 15.47
C ASP A 56 -0.96 9.80 16.39
N SER A 57 -1.03 8.66 17.07
CA SER A 57 0.06 8.07 17.85
C SER A 57 0.36 6.65 17.37
N ASN A 58 1.63 6.26 17.46
CA ASN A 58 2.11 4.89 17.22
C ASN A 58 2.41 4.14 18.54
N SER A 59 1.92 4.66 19.67
CA SER A 59 2.01 4.01 20.98
C SER A 59 0.67 3.37 21.33
N PHE A 60 0.70 2.10 21.74
CA PHE A 60 -0.49 1.30 22.00
C PHE A 60 -0.50 0.77 23.44
N SER A 61 -1.65 0.79 24.09
CA SER A 61 -1.86 0.15 25.40
C SER A 61 -1.96 -1.36 25.27
N ARG A 62 -1.79 -2.08 26.40
CA ARG A 62 -1.94 -3.54 26.46
C ARG A 62 -3.26 -4.04 25.88
N SER A 63 -4.36 -3.33 26.14
CA SER A 63 -5.70 -3.66 25.63
C SER A 63 -5.89 -3.40 24.12
N GLU A 64 -4.98 -2.68 23.48
CA GLU A 64 -5.03 -2.35 22.05
C GLU A 64 -4.18 -3.31 21.21
N LEU A 65 -3.25 -4.05 21.82
CA LEU A 65 -2.29 -4.89 21.10
C LEU A 65 -2.95 -5.96 20.22
N LEU A 66 -3.96 -6.67 20.73
CA LEU A 66 -4.63 -7.72 19.93
C LEU A 66 -5.44 -7.14 18.77
N ARG A 67 -6.02 -5.95 18.95
CA ARG A 67 -6.75 -5.25 17.89
C ARG A 67 -5.80 -4.73 16.82
N ILE A 68 -4.63 -4.22 17.23
CA ILE A 68 -3.55 -3.86 16.30
C ILE A 68 -3.05 -5.08 15.53
N ALA A 69 -2.88 -6.23 16.19
CA ALA A 69 -2.48 -7.46 15.52
C ALA A 69 -3.50 -7.89 14.46
N GLU A 70 -4.79 -7.74 14.75
CA GLU A 70 -5.87 -8.05 13.81
C GLU A 70 -5.88 -7.08 12.62
N LEU A 71 -5.78 -5.77 12.87
CA LEU A 71 -5.65 -4.77 11.80
C LEU A 71 -4.41 -5.01 10.93
N ALA A 72 -3.30 -5.43 11.53
CA ALA A 72 -2.10 -5.81 10.79
C ALA A 72 -2.31 -7.06 9.93
N ARG A 73 -3.07 -8.04 10.42
CA ARG A 73 -3.45 -9.26 9.68
C ARG A 73 -4.34 -8.95 8.48
N GLU A 74 -5.33 -8.07 8.65
CA GLU A 74 -6.19 -7.58 7.57
C GLU A 74 -5.36 -6.86 6.50
N ALA A 75 -4.51 -5.92 6.91
CA ALA A 75 -3.66 -5.18 5.99
C ALA A 75 -2.66 -6.09 5.23
N HIS A 76 -2.10 -7.08 5.92
CA HIS A 76 -1.25 -8.09 5.28
C HIS A 76 -2.01 -8.92 4.25
N SER A 77 -3.27 -9.27 4.53
CA SER A 77 -4.11 -10.03 3.59
C SER A 77 -4.38 -9.20 2.33
N ALA A 78 -4.79 -7.94 2.47
CA ALA A 78 -5.01 -7.04 1.34
C ALA A 78 -3.72 -6.80 0.52
N MET A 79 -2.56 -6.67 1.17
CA MET A 79 -1.28 -6.54 0.46
C MET A 79 -0.95 -7.79 -0.38
N ARG A 80 -1.27 -8.99 0.11
CA ARG A 80 -1.06 -10.23 -0.66
C ARG A 80 -1.98 -10.29 -1.88
N ASP A 81 -3.21 -9.83 -1.76
CA ASP A 81 -4.17 -9.83 -2.85
C ASP A 81 -3.74 -8.85 -3.95
N LEU A 82 -3.33 -7.63 -3.59
CA LEU A 82 -2.75 -6.66 -4.53
C LEU A 82 -1.50 -7.19 -5.25
N GLY A 83 -0.67 -7.97 -4.55
CA GLY A 83 0.51 -8.60 -5.15
C GLY A 83 0.14 -9.68 -6.18
N ARG A 84 -0.96 -10.41 -5.96
CA ARG A 84 -1.46 -11.45 -6.89
C ARG A 84 -2.03 -10.83 -8.15
N GLU A 85 -2.93 -9.85 -8.01
CA GLU A 85 -3.53 -9.13 -9.15
C GLU A 85 -2.45 -8.56 -10.08
N ARG A 86 -1.39 -8.00 -9.49
CA ARG A 86 -0.27 -7.44 -10.25
C ARG A 86 0.65 -8.48 -10.88
N GLY A 87 0.78 -9.65 -10.26
CA GLY A 87 1.48 -10.80 -10.85
C GLY A 87 0.70 -11.38 -12.03
N GLU A 88 -0.62 -11.46 -11.91
CA GLU A 88 -1.56 -11.96 -12.91
C GLU A 88 -1.65 -11.02 -14.13
N GLU A 89 -1.65 -9.70 -13.93
CA GLU A 89 -1.61 -8.72 -15.04
C GLU A 89 -0.31 -8.79 -15.86
N ARG A 90 0.82 -9.12 -15.22
CA ARG A 90 2.10 -9.30 -15.92
C ARG A 90 2.14 -10.57 -16.78
N GLU A 91 1.23 -11.51 -16.53
CA GLU A 91 1.15 -12.80 -17.23
C GLU A 91 0.01 -12.86 -18.26
N ALA A 92 -0.61 -11.73 -18.61
CA ALA A 92 -1.52 -11.65 -19.75
C ALA A 92 -0.74 -11.93 -21.06
N PRO A 93 -1.10 -12.97 -21.85
CA PRO A 93 -0.36 -13.32 -23.05
C PRO A 93 -0.48 -12.18 -24.06
N ALA A 94 0.69 -11.72 -24.54
CA ALA A 94 0.79 -10.75 -25.61
C ALA A 94 -0.11 -11.17 -26.80
N PRO A 95 -0.81 -10.23 -27.47
CA PRO A 95 -1.60 -10.56 -28.65
C PRO A 95 -0.66 -11.21 -29.68
N GLN A 96 -0.87 -12.50 -29.94
CA GLN A 96 -0.17 -13.24 -30.98
C GLN A 96 -0.50 -12.57 -32.32
N GLN A 97 0.41 -11.73 -32.80
CA GLN A 97 0.37 -11.21 -34.15
C GLN A 97 0.37 -12.39 -35.11
N GLY A 98 -0.72 -12.49 -35.87
CA GLY A 98 -0.99 -13.56 -36.81
C GLY A 98 0.21 -13.82 -37.72
N ASN A 99 0.60 -15.09 -37.76
CA ASN A 99 1.64 -15.59 -38.63
C ASN A 99 1.14 -15.59 -40.08
N THR A 100 1.25 -14.46 -40.79
CA THR A 100 1.04 -14.43 -42.25
C THR A 100 2.24 -15.11 -42.90
N ARG A 101 2.12 -16.43 -43.05
CA ARG A 101 3.08 -17.26 -43.79
C ARG A 101 3.25 -16.67 -45.19
N LYS A 102 4.51 -16.32 -45.51
CA LYS A 102 4.95 -16.02 -46.86
C LYS A 102 4.60 -17.19 -47.79
N GLU A 103 3.62 -17.01 -48.65
CA GLU A 103 3.49 -17.84 -49.87
C GLU A 103 4.55 -17.36 -50.87
N GLY A 104 5.75 -17.95 -50.78
CA GLY A 104 6.67 -18.00 -51.90
C GLY A 104 6.11 -18.97 -52.93
N ARG A 105 5.42 -18.45 -53.95
CA ARG A 105 5.00 -19.26 -55.10
C ARG A 105 6.16 -19.27 -56.11
N TYR A 106 6.88 -20.38 -56.15
CA TYR A 106 7.66 -20.78 -57.31
C TYR A 106 6.72 -20.95 -58.50
N ARG A 107 6.98 -20.24 -59.61
CA ARG A 107 7.04 -20.75 -60.99
C ARG A 107 7.26 -19.61 -61.97
#